data_AF-A0A8T7HB88-F1
#
_entry.id   AF-A0A8T7HB88-F1
#
_cell.length_a   1.000
_cell.length_b   1.000
_cell.length_c   1.000
_cell.angle_alpha   90.00
_cell.angle_beta   90.00
_cell.angle_gamma   90.00
#
_symmetry.space_group_name_H-M   'P 1'
#
loop_
_entity.id
_entity.type
_entity.pdbx_description
1 polymer ?
#
loop_
_entity_poly.entity_id
_entity_poly.type
_entity_poly.pdbx_seq_one_letter_code
_entity_poly.pdbx_strand_id
1 'polypeptide(L)'
;MHKILKENLIKNIFLIILFSLLYRVIQNFLINSSLVSDKASAGSIIVVTSIIAVTACFGNFAFTYEKINVKNSFQRYLAHFTTGLFMLVIGITLIFTSLLTTMIMGHFILINITLLLLYLACVGYDFWDVYRLSF
;
A
#
# COMPACT_ATOMS: atom_id res chain seq x y z
N MET A 1 20.07 7.73 -14.49
CA MET A 1 18.98 8.69 -14.29
C MET A 1 17.61 8.09 -14.65
N HIS A 2 17.23 7.99 -15.93
CA HIS A 2 15.94 7.39 -16.33
C HIS A 2 15.74 5.94 -15.88
N LYS A 3 16.83 5.18 -15.69
CA LYS A 3 16.75 3.78 -15.29
C LYS A 3 16.07 3.57 -13.93
N ILE A 4 16.45 4.35 -12.91
CA ILE A 4 15.93 4.17 -11.53
C ILE A 4 14.46 4.61 -11.46
N LEU A 5 14.11 5.73 -12.10
CA LEU A 5 12.71 6.16 -12.22
C LEU A 5 11.85 5.14 -12.98
N LYS A 6 12.39 4.53 -14.05
CA LYS A 6 11.72 3.45 -14.78
C LYS A 6 11.55 2.21 -13.92
N GLU A 7 12.57 1.79 -13.16
CA GLU A 7 12.49 0.68 -12.20
C GLU A 7 11.38 0.97 -11.17
N ASN A 8 11.30 2.21 -10.67
CA ASN A 8 10.25 2.62 -9.73
C ASN A 8 8.84 2.62 -10.34
N LEU A 9 8.72 3.06 -11.59
CA LEU A 9 7.46 3.01 -12.33
C LEU A 9 7.00 1.57 -12.56
N ILE A 10 7.90 0.68 -12.98
CA ILE A 10 7.62 -0.74 -13.19
C ILE A 10 7.14 -1.38 -11.88
N LYS A 11 7.82 -1.09 -10.76
CA LYS A 11 7.41 -1.53 -9.42
C LYS A 11 5.97 -1.12 -9.11
N ASN A 12 5.63 0.16 -9.30
CA ASN A 12 4.28 0.66 -9.00
C ASN A 12 3.21 0.08 -9.94
N ILE A 13 3.50 -0.09 -11.23
CA ILE A 13 2.59 -0.78 -12.17
C ILE A 13 2.34 -2.22 -11.72
N PHE A 14 3.40 -2.94 -11.34
CA PHE A 14 3.29 -4.29 -10.83
C PHE A 14 2.41 -4.36 -9.57
N LEU A 15 2.59 -3.42 -8.63
CA LEU A 15 1.75 -3.33 -7.43
C LEU A 15 0.28 -3.09 -7.78
N ILE A 16 -0.03 -2.20 -8.73
CA ILE A 16 -1.42 -1.95 -9.16
C ILE A 16 -2.06 -3.22 -9.73
N ILE A 17 -1.34 -3.96 -10.58
CA ILE A 17 -1.81 -5.24 -11.13
C ILE A 17 -2.05 -6.24 -9.99
N LEU A 18 -1.10 -6.34 -9.06
CA LEU A 18 -1.20 -7.22 -7.91
C LEU A 18 -2.40 -6.88 -7.01
N PHE A 19 -2.66 -5.59 -6.77
CA PHE A 19 -3.84 -5.15 -6.01
C PHE A 19 -5.15 -5.50 -6.70
N SER A 20 -5.22 -5.38 -8.03
CA SER A 20 -6.42 -5.78 -8.79
C SER A 20 -6.72 -7.27 -8.60
N LEU A 21 -5.69 -8.12 -8.60
CA LEU A 21 -5.82 -9.56 -8.33
C LEU A 21 -6.20 -9.82 -6.87
N LEU A 22 -5.49 -9.19 -5.92
CA LEU A 22 -5.72 -9.37 -4.49
C LEU A 22 -7.08 -8.85 -4.04
N TYR A 23 -7.62 -7.81 -4.66
CA TYR A 23 -8.95 -7.29 -4.34
C TYR A 23 -10.01 -8.40 -4.40
N ARG A 24 -10.01 -9.20 -5.47
CA ARG A 24 -10.96 -10.32 -5.62
C ARG A 24 -10.73 -11.42 -4.59
N VAL A 25 -9.47 -11.73 -4.31
CA VAL A 25 -9.10 -12.75 -3.31
C VAL A 25 -9.57 -12.33 -1.92
N ILE A 26 -9.29 -11.09 -1.52
CA ILE A 26 -9.68 -10.52 -0.23
C ILE A 26 -11.21 -10.44 -0.12
N GLN A 27 -11.89 -9.98 -1.16
CA GLN A 27 -13.34 -9.90 -1.19
C GLN A 27 -13.97 -11.29 -0.98
N ASN A 28 -13.50 -12.31 -1.71
CA ASN A 28 -13.99 -13.68 -1.56
C ASN A 28 -13.68 -14.24 -0.18
N PHE A 29 -12.48 -13.98 0.35
CA PHE A 29 -12.12 -14.38 1.71
C PHE A 29 -13.07 -13.78 2.74
N LEU A 30 -13.36 -12.47 2.65
CA LEU A 30 -14.26 -11.79 3.57
C LEU A 30 -15.69 -12.31 3.49
N ILE A 31 -16.25 -12.47 2.29
CA ILE A 31 -17.62 -12.98 2.10
C ILE A 31 -17.77 -14.41 2.63
N ASN A 32 -16.77 -15.26 2.40
CA ASN A 32 -16.81 -16.66 2.85
C ASN A 32 -16.40 -16.83 4.32
N SER A 33 -15.81 -15.80 4.93
CA SER A 33 -15.48 -15.82 6.34
C SER A 33 -16.72 -15.49 7.18
N SER A 34 -16.89 -16.21 8.29
CA SER A 34 -17.90 -15.87 9.31
C SER A 34 -17.61 -14.55 10.04
N LEU A 35 -16.49 -13.89 9.73
CA LEU A 35 -16.04 -12.64 10.34
C LEU A 35 -16.97 -11.46 10.04
N VAL A 36 -17.75 -11.53 8.97
CA VAL A 36 -18.68 -10.45 8.56
C VAL A 36 -20.03 -10.56 9.29
N SER A 37 -20.37 -11.74 9.81
CA SER A 37 -21.62 -12.00 10.51
C SER A 37 -21.73 -11.24 11.83
N ASP A 38 -20.59 -10.91 12.45
CA ASP A 38 -20.49 -10.11 13.66
C ASP A 38 -19.84 -8.74 13.37
N LYS A 39 -20.67 -7.70 13.41
CA LYS A 39 -20.23 -6.31 13.18
C LYS A 39 -19.20 -5.83 14.20
N ALA A 40 -19.20 -6.37 15.43
CA ALA A 40 -18.24 -5.98 16.46
C ALA A 40 -16.83 -6.51 16.13
N SER A 41 -16.74 -7.77 15.69
CA SER A 41 -15.51 -8.37 15.19
C SER A 41 -14.98 -7.62 13.97
N ALA A 42 -15.84 -7.30 13.00
CA ALA A 42 -15.45 -6.55 11.81
C ALA A 42 -14.89 -5.14 12.15
N GLY A 43 -15.49 -4.43 13.10
CA GLY A 43 -14.98 -3.16 13.59
C GLY A 43 -13.61 -3.27 14.25
N SER A 44 -13.40 -4.31 15.07
CA SER A 44 -12.11 -4.59 15.70
C SER A 44 -11.00 -4.85 14.66
N ILE A 45 -11.34 -5.57 13.59
CA ILE A 45 -10.39 -5.83 12.50
C ILE A 45 -10.03 -4.54 11.75
N ILE A 46 -10.99 -3.65 11.48
CA ILE A 46 -10.71 -2.33 10.88
C ILE A 46 -9.68 -1.54 11.70
N VAL A 47 -9.80 -1.57 13.03
CA VAL A 47 -8.84 -0.88 13.91
C VAL A 47 -7.44 -1.48 13.75
N VAL A 48 -7.33 -2.82 13.78
CA VAL A 48 -6.05 -3.52 13.60
C VAL A 48 -5.43 -3.22 12.23
N THR A 49 -6.23 -3.28 11.15
CA THR A 49 -5.73 -2.98 9.80
C THR A 49 -5.29 -1.53 9.66
N SER A 50 -5.98 -0.60 10.34
CA SER A 50 -5.60 0.82 10.36
C SER A 50 -4.27 1.05 11.07
N ILE A 51 -4.03 0.38 12.20
CA ILE A 51 -2.75 0.47 12.93
C ILE A 51 -1.59 -0.07 12.07
N ILE A 52 -1.82 -1.21 11.38
CA ILE A 52 -0.83 -1.79 10.47
C ILE A 52 -0.55 -0.83 9.30
N ALA A 53 -1.60 -0.25 8.70
CA ALA A 53 -1.46 0.72 7.61
C ALA A 53 -0.60 1.92 8.03
N VAL A 54 -0.91 2.52 9.19
CA VAL A 54 -0.14 3.66 9.74
C VAL A 54 1.31 3.27 10.00
N THR A 55 1.56 2.11 10.58
CA THR A 55 2.91 1.61 10.85
C THR A 55 3.70 1.40 9.55
N ALA A 56 3.06 0.82 8.54
CA ALA A 56 3.67 0.62 7.23
C ALA A 56 3.94 1.96 6.51
N CYS A 57 3.05 2.95 6.64
CA CYS A 57 3.28 4.32 6.16
C CYS A 57 4.50 4.95 6.84
N PHE A 58 4.63 4.84 8.17
CA PHE A 58 5.83 5.31 8.88
C PHE A 58 7.09 4.63 8.36
N GLY A 59 7.06 3.31 8.16
CA GLY A 59 8.18 2.58 7.56
C GLY A 59 8.52 3.09 6.15
N ASN A 60 7.51 3.29 5.30
CA ASN A 60 7.66 3.77 3.93
C ASN A 60 8.24 5.20 3.87
N PHE A 61 7.76 6.10 4.74
CA PHE A 61 8.24 7.48 4.80
C PHE A 61 9.57 7.64 5.54
N ALA A 62 9.90 6.76 6.49
CA ALA A 62 11.20 6.77 7.15
C ALA A 62 12.31 6.20 6.27
N PHE A 63 11.96 5.31 5.33
CA PHE A 63 12.88 4.80 4.33
C PHE A 63 13.18 5.90 3.29
N THR A 64 14.46 6.14 3.02
CA THR A 64 14.90 7.06 1.97
C THR A 64 16.04 6.44 1.16
N TYR A 65 15.98 6.61 -0.16
CA TYR A 65 17.02 6.16 -1.08
C TYR A 65 18.33 6.95 -0.91
N GLU A 66 18.32 8.11 -0.24
CA GLU A 66 19.52 8.94 0.02
C GLU A 66 20.61 8.20 0.78
N LYS A 67 20.22 7.27 1.66
CA LYS A 67 21.15 6.49 2.48
C LYS A 67 21.74 5.27 1.75
N ILE A 68 21.41 5.09 0.47
CA ILE A 68 21.67 3.85 -0.28
C ILE A 68 22.61 4.13 -1.44
N ASN A 69 23.60 3.27 -1.67
CA ASN A 69 24.45 3.37 -2.85
C ASN A 69 23.69 2.90 -4.10
N VAL A 70 22.94 3.81 -4.72
CA VAL A 70 22.10 3.55 -5.90
C VAL A 70 22.89 3.11 -7.15
N LYS A 71 24.21 3.32 -7.19
CA LYS A 71 25.08 2.80 -8.26
C LYS A 71 25.23 1.28 -8.14
N ASN A 72 25.20 0.74 -6.93
CA ASN A 72 25.19 -0.70 -6.71
C ASN A 72 23.78 -1.25 -7.02
N SER A 73 23.68 -2.07 -8.07
CA SER A 73 22.40 -2.63 -8.51
C SER A 73 21.73 -3.49 -7.44
N PHE A 74 22.48 -4.24 -6.63
CA PHE A 74 21.90 -5.05 -5.56
C PHE A 74 21.22 -4.19 -4.50
N GLN A 75 21.91 -3.16 -3.99
CA GLN A 75 21.34 -2.24 -3.01
C GLN A 75 20.13 -1.48 -3.57
N ARG A 76 20.17 -1.09 -4.84
CA ARG A 76 19.06 -0.42 -5.52
C ARG A 76 17.83 -1.31 -5.62
N TYR A 77 17.99 -2.55 -6.07
CA TYR A 77 16.85 -3.49 -6.13
C TYR A 77 16.29 -3.81 -4.76
N LEU A 78 17.16 -3.96 -3.75
CA LEU A 78 16.72 -4.16 -2.36
C LEU A 78 15.90 -2.97 -1.87
N ALA A 79 16.29 -1.74 -2.20
CA ALA A 79 15.53 -0.53 -1.87
C ALA A 79 14.14 -0.50 -2.53
N HIS A 80 14.06 -0.79 -3.84
CA HIS A 80 12.78 -0.91 -4.53
C HIS A 80 11.92 -2.05 -3.97
N PHE A 81 12.53 -3.17 -3.59
CA PHE A 81 11.83 -4.29 -2.99
C PHE A 81 11.26 -3.92 -1.62
N THR A 82 12.05 -3.30 -0.75
CA THR A 82 11.62 -2.88 0.60
C THR A 82 10.50 -1.85 0.55
N THR A 83 10.64 -0.78 -0.24
CA THR A 83 9.55 0.21 -0.43
C THR A 83 8.33 -0.43 -1.08
N GLY A 84 8.54 -1.35 -2.02
CA GLY A 84 7.48 -2.14 -2.63
C GLY A 84 6.71 -2.98 -1.62
N LEU A 85 7.39 -3.62 -0.66
CA LEU A 85 6.75 -4.38 0.42
C LEU A 85 5.94 -3.48 1.35
N PHE A 86 6.46 -2.31 1.74
CA PHE A 86 5.68 -1.37 2.55
C PHE A 86 4.43 -0.91 1.80
N MET A 87 4.57 -0.51 0.54
CA MET A 87 3.41 -0.12 -0.28
C MET A 87 2.44 -1.28 -0.51
N LEU A 88 2.92 -2.52 -0.63
CA LEU A 88 2.05 -3.71 -0.70
C LEU A 88 1.22 -3.87 0.57
N VAL A 89 1.85 -3.77 1.75
CA VAL A 89 1.16 -3.85 3.04
C VAL A 89 0.14 -2.71 3.19
N ILE A 90 0.52 -1.49 2.83
CA ILE A 90 -0.38 -0.33 2.81
C ILE A 90 -1.57 -0.62 1.89
N GLY A 91 -1.34 -0.98 0.63
CA GLY A 91 -2.42 -1.23 -0.33
C GLY A 91 -3.37 -2.36 0.10
N ILE A 92 -2.84 -3.47 0.63
CA ILE A 92 -3.67 -4.57 1.15
C ILE A 92 -4.53 -4.11 2.33
N THR A 93 -3.95 -3.39 3.29
CA THR A 93 -4.69 -2.91 4.48
C THR A 93 -5.75 -1.88 4.10
N LEU A 94 -5.49 -1.03 3.11
CA LEU A 94 -6.49 -0.10 2.57
C LEU A 94 -7.63 -0.81 1.84
N ILE A 95 -7.34 -1.84 1.02
CA ILE A 95 -8.38 -2.68 0.39
C ILE A 95 -9.24 -3.35 1.46
N PHE A 96 -8.61 -3.94 2.48
CA PHE A 96 -9.31 -4.61 3.57
C PHE A 96 -10.23 -3.64 4.31
N THR A 97 -9.72 -2.45 4.62
CA THR A 97 -10.47 -1.38 5.29
C THR A 97 -11.66 -0.90 4.43
N SER A 98 -11.46 -0.71 3.12
CA SER A 98 -12.53 -0.32 2.20
C SER A 98 -13.65 -1.36 2.14
N LEU A 99 -13.29 -2.65 2.01
CA LEU A 99 -14.26 -3.74 1.92
C LEU A 99 -15.04 -3.93 3.21
N LEU A 100 -14.35 -3.97 4.36
CA LEU A 100 -15.01 -4.09 5.66
C LEU A 100 -15.92 -2.90 5.96
N THR A 101 -15.48 -1.68 5.68
CA THR A 101 -16.31 -0.48 5.85
C THR A 101 -17.58 -0.59 5.02
N THR A 102 -17.45 -1.04 3.76
CA THR A 102 -18.59 -1.23 2.86
C THR A 102 -19.57 -2.27 3.38
N MET A 103 -19.08 -3.33 4.02
CA MET A 103 -19.92 -4.39 4.61
C MET A 103 -20.63 -3.93 5.89
N ILE A 104 -20.00 -3.11 6.74
CA ILE A 104 -20.57 -2.66 8.02
C ILE A 104 -21.56 -1.50 7.82
N MET A 105 -21.15 -0.51 7.02
CA MET A 105 -21.82 0.80 6.91
C MET A 105 -22.51 1.02 5.54
N GLY A 106 -22.34 0.10 4.60
CA GLY A 106 -22.76 0.30 3.21
C GLY A 106 -21.75 1.15 2.43
N HIS A 107 -22.09 1.53 1.20
CA HIS A 107 -21.17 2.23 0.32
C HIS A 107 -20.90 3.67 0.79
N PHE A 108 -19.72 3.90 1.38
CA PHE A 108 -19.30 5.22 1.86
C PHE A 108 -18.11 5.74 1.04
N ILE A 109 -18.43 6.47 -0.03
CA ILE A 109 -17.45 6.92 -1.03
C ILE A 109 -16.34 7.78 -0.45
N LEU A 110 -16.63 8.57 0.59
CA LEU A 110 -15.68 9.49 1.18
C LEU A 110 -14.51 8.75 1.86
N ILE A 111 -14.77 7.61 2.50
CA ILE A 111 -13.70 6.74 3.03
C ILE A 111 -12.84 6.21 1.88
N ASN A 112 -13.44 5.68 0.81
CA ASN A 112 -12.68 5.16 -0.32
C ASN A 112 -11.79 6.23 -0.97
N ILE A 113 -12.28 7.47 -1.08
CA ILE A 113 -11.48 8.60 -1.57
C ILE A 113 -10.30 8.88 -0.64
N THR A 114 -10.51 8.91 0.68
CA THR A 114 -9.40 9.15 1.63
C THR A 114 -8.35 8.05 1.59
N LEU A 115 -8.76 6.78 1.49
CA LEU A 115 -7.85 5.64 1.35
C LEU A 115 -7.06 5.73 0.03
N LEU A 116 -7.71 6.10 -1.06
CA LEU A 116 -7.06 6.31 -2.35
C LEU A 116 -6.03 7.44 -2.29
N LEU A 117 -6.39 8.58 -1.70
CA LEU A 117 -5.47 9.72 -1.53
C LEU A 117 -4.25 9.35 -0.69
N LEU A 118 -4.44 8.57 0.38
CA LEU A 118 -3.34 8.06 1.20
C LEU A 118 -2.38 7.18 0.39
N TYR A 119 -2.91 6.26 -0.42
CA TYR A 119 -2.08 5.43 -1.29
C TYR A 119 -1.33 6.28 -2.34
N LEU A 120 -2.02 7.24 -2.97
CA LEU A 120 -1.41 8.15 -3.93
C LEU A 120 -0.30 9.01 -3.30
N ALA A 121 -0.47 9.44 -2.05
CA ALA A 121 0.58 10.15 -1.31
C ALA A 121 1.82 9.27 -1.09
N CYS A 122 1.65 7.98 -0.79
CA CYS A 122 2.75 7.03 -0.65
C CYS A 122 3.51 6.84 -1.98
N VAL A 123 2.78 6.68 -3.08
CA VAL A 123 3.36 6.59 -4.43
C VAL A 123 4.10 7.88 -4.78
N GLY A 124 3.46 9.04 -4.57
CA GLY A 124 4.05 10.34 -4.84
C GLY A 124 5.34 10.58 -4.06
N TYR A 125 5.36 10.24 -2.78
CA TYR A 125 6.55 10.30 -1.94
C TYR A 125 7.68 9.40 -2.47
N ASP A 126 7.36 8.16 -2.82
CA ASP A 126 8.31 7.19 -3.35
C ASP A 126 8.94 7.67 -4.68
N PHE A 127 8.15 8.28 -5.56
CA PHE A 127 8.69 8.93 -6.77
C PHE A 127 9.55 10.16 -6.47
N TRP A 128 9.11 11.01 -5.55
CA TRP A 128 9.85 12.21 -5.15
C TRP A 128 11.21 11.84 -4.55
N ASP A 129 11.26 10.83 -3.69
CA ASP A 129 12.48 10.40 -3.01
C ASP A 129 13.49 9.74 -3.96
N VAL A 130 13.02 9.07 -5.02
CA VAL A 130 13.89 8.63 -6.12
C VAL A 130 14.34 9.81 -6.99
N TYR A 131 13.45 10.78 -7.24
CA TYR A 131 13.72 11.92 -8.11
C TYR A 131 14.79 12.85 -7.52
N ARG A 132 14.77 13.12 -6.21
CA ARG A 132 15.78 13.98 -5.55
C ARG A 132 17.21 13.46 -5.65
N LEU A 133 17.43 12.16 -5.86
CA LEU A 133 18.76 11.58 -6.11
C LEU A 133 19.25 11.77 -7.54
N SER A 134 18.44 12.39 -8.38
CA SER A 134 18.76 12.69 -9.78
C SER A 134 19.33 14.11 -9.95
N PHE A 135 19.47 14.87 -8.85
CA PHE A 135 20.17 16.15 -8.76
C PHE A 135 21.45 15.99 -7.95
#